data_AF-A0A7W1F554-F1
#
_entry.id   AF-A0A7W1F554-F1
#
_cell.length_a   1.000
_cell.length_b   1.000
_cell.length_c   1.000
_cell.angle_alpha   90.00
_cell.angle_beta   90.00
_cell.angle_gamma   90.00
#
_symmetry.space_group_name_H-M   'P 1'
#
loop_
_entity.id
_entity.type
_entity.pdbx_description
1 polymer ?
#
loop_
_entity_poly.entity_id
_entity_poly.type
_entity_poly.pdbx_seq_one_letter_code
_entity_poly.pdbx_strand_id
1 'polypeptide(L)'
;MRIDSGLLPGHVLQRAAKGATAKLVGTATASGRITATIAVAGKTVRGWARRPVGHAAYGAFNVKLAGIPVGGPYTVTLAVGDERAEVRDVWVGDLWLMAGQSNMEGCGDLADAAQPHAQVRAFSMANRWGPAREPLHHLAESPDLVHNGGTQETREQAARGKRARIKGAGVGTRFGNLMQERTGVPQGLIAVAHGGTTMEMWDPARRELGGASLYGSMLATMRAVGQPIAGVLWYQGEGDTSPEAVPHYTRRMQDFVAAVRTDLRQPKLPFVVVQIGRVIGNEGAGPNWNALQEQQRLL
;
A
#
# COMPACT_ATOMS: atom_id res chain seq x y z
N MET A 1 16.88 -23.09 -5.38
CA MET A 1 15.89 -22.70 -4.36
C MET A 1 15.05 -21.58 -4.92
N ARG A 2 13.82 -21.40 -4.44
CA ARG A 2 12.88 -20.38 -4.91
C ARG A 2 12.24 -19.70 -3.71
N ILE A 3 12.02 -18.39 -3.81
CA ILE A 3 11.24 -17.62 -2.84
C ILE A 3 9.81 -17.57 -3.37
N ASP A 4 8.85 -18.02 -2.56
CA ASP A 4 7.45 -18.15 -2.95
C ASP A 4 6.62 -16.98 -2.43
N SER A 5 6.98 -16.43 -1.27
CA SER A 5 6.32 -15.26 -0.69
C SER A 5 7.22 -14.46 0.26
N GLY A 6 6.78 -13.22 0.57
CA GLY A 6 7.34 -12.38 1.62
C GLY A 6 8.25 -11.24 1.16
N LEU A 7 9.04 -11.44 0.10
CA LEU A 7 9.85 -10.39 -0.50
C LEU A 7 9.75 -10.46 -2.03
N LEU A 8 9.42 -9.32 -2.65
CA LEU A 8 9.17 -9.20 -4.09
C LEU A 8 10.05 -8.09 -4.66
N PRO A 9 10.35 -8.11 -5.98
CA PRO A 9 11.00 -6.97 -6.62
C PRO A 9 10.20 -5.69 -6.45
N GLY A 10 10.88 -4.58 -6.10
CA GLY A 10 10.24 -3.28 -5.86
C GLY A 10 9.62 -3.10 -4.48
N HIS A 11 9.64 -4.12 -3.62
CA HIS A 11 9.00 -4.11 -2.31
C HIS A 11 9.67 -3.10 -1.37
N VAL A 12 8.87 -2.25 -0.73
CA VAL A 12 9.29 -1.41 0.40
C VAL A 12 8.90 -2.09 1.72
N LEU A 13 9.88 -2.38 2.56
CA LEU A 13 9.67 -2.89 3.91
C LEU A 13 9.53 -1.72 4.88
N GLN A 14 8.57 -1.81 5.81
CA GLN A 14 8.38 -0.77 6.82
C GLN A 14 9.56 -0.77 7.80
N ARG A 15 10.23 0.37 7.90
CA ARG A 15 11.31 0.57 8.87
C ARG A 15 10.77 0.56 10.30
N ALA A 16 11.60 0.07 11.21
CA ALA A 16 11.43 0.20 12.65
C ALA A 16 12.74 0.72 13.29
N ALA A 17 12.74 0.95 14.60
CA ALA A 17 13.88 1.51 15.33
C ALA A 17 15.21 0.74 15.12
N LYS A 18 15.14 -0.56 14.85
CA LYS A 18 16.31 -1.43 14.60
C LYS A 18 16.42 -1.89 13.15
N GLY A 19 15.86 -1.15 12.19
CA GLY A 19 15.74 -1.54 10.79
C GLY A 19 14.45 -2.32 10.50
N ALA A 20 14.28 -2.79 9.27
CA ALA A 20 13.10 -3.55 8.85
C ALA A 20 13.24 -5.05 9.09
N THR A 21 12.10 -5.73 9.05
CA THR A 21 12.01 -7.19 9.08
C THR A 21 11.26 -7.71 7.86
N ALA A 22 11.86 -8.68 7.16
CA ALA A 22 11.20 -9.46 6.13
C ALA A 22 11.05 -10.92 6.60
N LYS A 23 9.88 -11.51 6.36
CA LYS A 23 9.63 -12.94 6.53
C LYS A 23 9.45 -13.53 5.14
N LEU A 24 10.20 -14.56 4.79
CA LEU A 24 10.14 -15.18 3.48
C LEU A 24 9.84 -16.67 3.62
N VAL A 25 9.04 -17.18 2.71
CA VAL A 25 8.74 -18.61 2.58
C VAL A 25 9.14 -19.04 1.17
N GLY A 26 9.62 -20.26 1.03
CA GLY A 26 9.98 -20.80 -0.27
C GLY A 26 10.37 -22.27 -0.23
N THR A 27 10.89 -22.75 -1.36
CA THR A 27 11.30 -24.14 -1.57
C THR A 27 12.78 -24.26 -1.90
N ALA A 28 13.39 -25.36 -1.46
CA ALA A 28 14.78 -25.69 -1.75
C ALA A 28 14.94 -27.20 -1.79
N THR A 29 15.73 -27.74 -2.73
CA THR A 29 15.98 -29.19 -2.79
C THR A 29 17.07 -29.59 -1.80
N ALA A 30 18.05 -28.72 -1.60
CA ALA A 30 19.07 -28.83 -0.58
C ALA A 30 18.48 -28.59 0.82
N SER A 31 18.83 -29.47 1.74
CA SER A 31 18.58 -29.27 3.18
C SER A 31 19.81 -28.65 3.83
N GLY A 32 19.61 -27.81 4.83
CA GLY A 32 20.73 -27.18 5.53
C GLY A 32 20.47 -25.73 5.94
N ARG A 33 21.49 -25.15 6.56
CA ARG A 33 21.44 -23.78 7.06
C ARG A 33 21.36 -22.79 5.89
N ILE A 34 20.35 -21.93 5.92
CA ILE A 34 20.20 -20.84 4.96
C ILE A 34 20.99 -19.64 5.43
N THR A 35 21.74 -19.05 4.50
CA THR A 35 22.43 -17.78 4.69
C THR A 35 21.83 -16.71 3.79
N ALA A 36 21.79 -15.47 4.28
CA ALA A 36 21.39 -14.30 3.53
C ALA A 36 22.59 -13.37 3.30
N THR A 37 22.69 -12.85 2.09
CA THR A 37 23.56 -11.72 1.77
C THR A 37 22.72 -10.52 1.35
N ILE A 38 22.97 -9.35 1.93
CA ILE A 38 22.33 -8.10 1.52
C ILE A 38 23.41 -7.17 0.99
N ALA A 39 23.22 -6.67 -0.24
CA ALA A 39 24.13 -5.76 -0.90
C ALA A 39 23.40 -4.52 -1.43
N VAL A 40 24.11 -3.41 -1.51
CA VAL A 40 23.66 -2.15 -2.13
C VAL A 40 24.81 -1.60 -2.96
N ALA A 41 24.53 -1.18 -4.20
CA ALA A 41 25.54 -0.67 -5.13
C ALA A 41 26.79 -1.58 -5.26
N GLY A 42 26.58 -2.90 -5.33
CA GLY A 42 27.65 -3.90 -5.45
C GLY A 42 28.44 -4.17 -4.17
N LYS A 43 28.16 -3.49 -3.05
CA LYS A 43 28.85 -3.67 -1.77
C LYS A 43 27.94 -4.37 -0.77
N THR A 44 28.49 -5.37 -0.07
CA THR A 44 27.77 -6.05 1.01
C THR A 44 27.54 -5.12 2.19
N VAL A 45 26.31 -5.07 2.69
CA VAL A 45 25.94 -4.30 3.88
C VAL A 45 26.64 -4.91 5.11
N ARG A 46 27.18 -4.07 5.99
CA ARG A 46 27.86 -4.52 7.21
C ARG A 46 26.98 -5.49 8.01
N GLY A 47 27.53 -6.64 8.37
CA GLY A 47 26.82 -7.69 9.12
C GLY A 47 25.91 -8.58 8.28
N TRP A 48 25.82 -8.36 6.96
CA TRP A 48 24.99 -9.13 6.04
C TRP A 48 25.81 -9.91 5.01
N ALA A 49 27.03 -10.32 5.34
CA ALA A 49 27.81 -11.26 4.54
C ALA A 49 27.49 -12.70 4.97
N ARG A 50 26.77 -13.46 4.13
CA ARG A 50 26.37 -14.86 4.40
C ARG A 50 25.81 -15.08 5.82
N ARG A 51 25.00 -14.13 6.30
CA ARG A 51 24.43 -14.16 7.65
C ARG A 51 23.46 -15.34 7.78
N PRO A 52 23.55 -16.19 8.81
CA PRO A 52 22.57 -17.25 9.04
C PRO A 52 21.17 -16.67 9.33
N VAL A 53 20.14 -17.16 8.66
CA VAL A 53 18.76 -16.62 8.79
C VAL A 53 17.67 -17.68 8.94
N GLY A 54 18.03 -18.96 8.84
CA GLY A 54 17.12 -20.08 9.03
C GLY A 54 17.69 -21.40 8.50
N HIS A 55 16.80 -22.34 8.21
CA HIS A 55 17.13 -23.68 7.73
C HIS A 55 16.13 -24.12 6.67
N ALA A 56 16.60 -24.87 5.66
CA ALA A 56 15.77 -25.59 4.71
C ALA A 56 15.69 -27.06 5.13
N ALA A 57 14.49 -27.61 5.17
CA ALA A 57 14.24 -29.02 5.42
C ALA A 57 12.96 -29.46 4.70
N TYR A 58 12.89 -30.75 4.34
CA TYR A 58 11.71 -31.34 3.71
C TYR A 58 11.23 -30.57 2.46
N GLY A 59 12.15 -30.06 1.65
CA GLY A 59 11.84 -29.33 0.42
C GLY A 59 11.43 -27.86 0.59
N ALA A 60 11.34 -27.35 1.83
CA ALA A 60 10.80 -26.03 2.14
C ALA A 60 11.67 -25.23 3.12
N PHE A 61 11.45 -23.93 3.18
CA PHE A 61 12.04 -23.06 4.18
C PHE A 61 11.13 -21.90 4.61
N ASN A 62 11.38 -21.43 5.83
CA ASN A 62 10.88 -20.17 6.35
C ASN A 62 12.06 -19.41 6.97
N VAL A 63 12.28 -18.17 6.54
CA VAL A 63 13.40 -17.35 7.02
C VAL A 63 12.91 -15.98 7.46
N LYS A 64 13.58 -15.44 8.49
CA LYS A 64 13.35 -14.09 8.99
C LYS A 64 14.62 -13.26 8.85
N LEU A 65 14.55 -12.23 8.02
CA LEU A 65 15.60 -11.23 7.90
C LEU A 65 15.27 -10.09 8.85
N ALA A 66 16.01 -9.94 9.95
CA ALA A 66 15.78 -8.89 10.93
C ALA A 66 16.94 -7.88 10.96
N GLY A 67 16.56 -6.59 10.97
CA GLY A 67 17.50 -5.48 11.06
C GLY A 67 18.12 -5.11 9.71
N ILE A 68 17.30 -5.12 8.66
CA ILE A 68 17.71 -4.59 7.36
C ILE A 68 17.76 -3.06 7.49
N PRO A 69 18.90 -2.39 7.22
CA PRO A 69 19.00 -0.95 7.40
C PRO A 69 18.08 -0.17 6.46
N VAL A 70 17.67 1.03 6.88
CA VAL A 70 16.91 1.97 6.04
C VAL A 70 17.68 2.31 4.76
N GLY A 71 16.99 2.40 3.63
CA GLY A 71 17.59 2.70 2.33
C GLY A 71 17.33 1.64 1.27
N GLY A 72 18.27 1.50 0.34
CA GLY A 72 18.16 0.64 -0.84
C GLY A 72 18.63 1.37 -2.11
N PRO A 73 18.42 0.79 -3.30
CA PRO A 73 17.83 -0.53 -3.50
C PRO A 73 18.80 -1.63 -3.09
N TYR A 74 18.31 -2.58 -2.31
CA TYR A 74 19.06 -3.76 -1.91
C TYR A 74 18.86 -4.91 -2.89
N THR A 75 19.92 -5.69 -3.04
CA THR A 75 19.86 -7.06 -3.53
C THR A 75 19.94 -8.00 -2.32
N VAL A 76 18.95 -8.86 -2.17
CA VAL A 76 18.86 -9.87 -1.12
C VAL A 76 19.04 -11.24 -1.76
N THR A 77 20.10 -11.93 -1.39
CA THR A 77 20.43 -13.28 -1.88
C THR A 77 20.31 -14.28 -0.75
N LEU A 78 19.45 -15.29 -0.88
CA LEU A 78 19.42 -16.46 -0.02
C LEU A 78 20.26 -17.58 -0.64
N ALA A 79 20.95 -18.36 0.19
CA ALA A 79 21.72 -19.51 -0.24
C ALA A 79 21.66 -20.67 0.76
N VAL A 80 21.56 -21.90 0.24
CA VAL A 80 21.69 -23.16 0.97
C VAL A 80 22.41 -24.19 0.09
N GLY A 81 23.53 -24.74 0.56
CA GLY A 81 24.44 -25.49 -0.30
C GLY A 81 24.87 -24.64 -1.51
N ASP A 82 24.65 -25.18 -2.71
CA ASP A 82 24.90 -24.49 -3.99
C ASP A 82 23.67 -23.77 -4.54
N GLU A 83 22.49 -23.99 -3.95
CA GLU A 83 21.25 -23.33 -4.38
C GLU A 83 21.18 -21.88 -3.92
N ARG A 84 20.70 -21.00 -4.81
CA ARG A 84 20.53 -19.57 -4.54
C ARG A 84 19.20 -19.05 -5.05
N ALA A 85 18.65 -18.06 -4.36
CA ALA A 85 17.54 -17.24 -4.82
C ALA A 85 17.86 -15.77 -4.54
N GLU A 86 17.45 -14.88 -5.44
CA GLU A 86 17.78 -13.45 -5.36
C GLU A 86 16.53 -12.59 -5.58
N VAL A 87 16.39 -11.54 -4.77
CA VAL A 87 15.40 -10.49 -4.95
C VAL A 87 16.13 -9.15 -5.03
N ARG A 88 15.86 -8.38 -6.08
CA ARG A 88 16.45 -7.05 -6.33
C ARG A 88 15.42 -5.94 -6.12
N ASP A 89 15.89 -4.70 -6.10
CA ASP A 89 15.04 -3.50 -5.92
C ASP A 89 14.22 -3.55 -4.63
N VAL A 90 14.84 -4.01 -3.53
CA VAL A 90 14.22 -4.05 -2.20
C VAL A 90 14.56 -2.78 -1.44
N TRP A 91 13.55 -2.15 -0.85
CA TRP A 91 13.70 -0.90 -0.13
C TRP A 91 13.31 -1.07 1.34
N VAL A 92 13.87 -0.23 2.20
CA VAL A 92 13.44 -0.10 3.59
C VAL A 92 13.09 1.36 3.84
N GLY A 93 11.83 1.62 4.19
CA GLY A 93 11.24 2.95 4.17
C GLY A 93 9.97 3.08 4.99
N ASP A 94 9.19 4.12 4.72
CA ASP A 94 7.87 4.34 5.33
C ASP A 94 6.75 3.93 4.37
N LEU A 95 5.80 3.13 4.86
CA LEU A 95 4.65 2.64 4.11
C LEU A 95 3.38 3.39 4.47
N TRP A 96 2.63 3.81 3.47
CA TRP A 96 1.41 4.60 3.62
C TRP A 96 0.25 3.94 2.89
N LEU A 97 -0.81 3.64 3.63
CA LEU A 97 -2.05 3.15 3.03
C LEU A 97 -2.88 4.32 2.50
N MET A 98 -3.24 4.30 1.22
CA MET A 98 -3.99 5.35 0.53
C MET A 98 -5.42 4.87 0.25
N ALA A 99 -6.33 5.24 1.15
CA ALA A 99 -7.72 4.79 1.16
C ALA A 99 -8.70 5.97 1.09
N GLY A 100 -9.94 5.67 0.71
CA GLY A 100 -10.99 6.66 0.54
C GLY A 100 -11.63 6.55 -0.84
N GLN A 101 -11.96 7.69 -1.44
CA GLN A 101 -12.72 7.75 -2.70
C GLN A 101 -11.98 8.45 -3.85
N SER A 102 -12.74 9.07 -4.77
CA SER A 102 -12.31 9.61 -6.06
C SER A 102 -11.12 10.56 -5.96
N ASN A 103 -11.08 11.40 -4.93
CA ASN A 103 -9.97 12.33 -4.73
C ASN A 103 -8.67 11.65 -4.26
N MET A 104 -8.76 10.53 -3.51
CA MET A 104 -7.60 9.68 -3.22
C MET A 104 -7.21 8.81 -4.43
N GLU A 105 -8.21 8.25 -5.13
CA GLU A 105 -8.02 7.43 -6.34
C GLU A 105 -7.32 8.21 -7.45
N GLY A 106 -7.66 9.49 -7.58
CA GLY A 106 -7.12 10.41 -8.56
C GLY A 106 -8.11 10.76 -9.67
N CYS A 107 -8.76 11.92 -9.52
CA CYS A 107 -9.61 12.50 -10.57
C CYS A 107 -9.01 13.77 -11.20
N GLY A 108 -7.78 14.14 -10.83
CA GLY A 108 -7.08 15.31 -11.39
C GLY A 108 -6.55 15.08 -12.80
N ASP A 109 -6.21 16.18 -13.48
CA ASP A 109 -5.53 16.16 -14.78
C ASP A 109 -4.11 15.59 -14.68
N LEU A 110 -3.75 14.73 -15.64
CA LEU A 110 -2.43 14.10 -15.70
C LEU A 110 -1.36 15.01 -16.31
N ALA A 111 -1.74 16.11 -16.96
CA ALA A 111 -0.80 17.03 -17.60
C ALA A 111 0.26 17.57 -16.62
N ASP A 112 -0.17 17.90 -15.40
CA ASP A 112 0.69 18.43 -14.33
C ASP A 112 0.90 17.41 -13.20
N ALA A 113 0.71 16.12 -13.49
CA ALA A 113 0.91 15.07 -12.51
C ALA A 113 2.36 15.02 -12.01
N ALA A 114 2.51 14.71 -10.71
CA ALA A 114 3.82 14.55 -10.11
C ALA A 114 4.60 13.43 -10.81
N GLN A 115 5.84 13.73 -11.19
CA GLN A 115 6.74 12.74 -11.78
C GLN A 115 7.21 11.73 -10.70
N PRO A 116 7.39 10.45 -11.07
CA PRO A 116 7.80 9.42 -10.12
C PRO A 116 9.22 9.69 -9.60
N HIS A 117 9.41 9.61 -8.28
CA HIS A 117 10.74 9.66 -7.67
C HIS A 117 11.39 8.26 -7.60
N ALA A 118 12.71 8.19 -7.77
CA ALA A 118 13.46 6.93 -7.86
C ALA A 118 13.42 6.07 -6.59
N GLN A 119 13.14 6.66 -5.43
CA GLN A 119 13.00 5.97 -4.12
C GLN A 119 11.55 5.92 -3.61
N VAL A 120 10.58 6.28 -4.45
CA VAL A 120 9.16 6.17 -4.12
C VAL A 120 8.57 5.03 -4.95
N ARG A 121 7.92 4.10 -4.27
CA ARG A 121 7.29 2.91 -4.86
C ARG A 121 5.81 2.90 -4.53
N ALA A 122 5.03 2.21 -5.34
CA ALA A 122 3.64 1.94 -5.08
C ALA A 122 3.35 0.44 -5.14
N PHE A 123 2.53 -0.03 -4.22
CA PHE A 123 1.82 -1.30 -4.33
C PHE A 123 0.47 -1.01 -4.98
N SER A 124 0.34 -1.37 -6.25
CA SER A 124 -0.81 -1.02 -7.07
C SER A 124 -2.04 -1.88 -6.76
N MET A 125 -3.19 -1.47 -7.29
CA MET A 125 -4.43 -2.25 -7.26
C MET A 125 -4.25 -3.68 -7.78
N ALA A 126 -3.26 -3.93 -8.66
CA ALA A 126 -2.94 -5.26 -9.18
C ALA A 126 -2.14 -6.16 -8.22
N ASN A 127 -1.97 -5.74 -6.96
CA ASN A 127 -1.09 -6.37 -5.97
C ASN A 127 0.36 -6.51 -6.45
N ARG A 128 0.88 -5.48 -7.12
CA ARG A 128 2.26 -5.44 -7.63
C ARG A 128 3.00 -4.20 -7.17
N TRP A 129 4.26 -4.39 -6.77
CA TRP A 129 5.18 -3.30 -6.52
C TRP A 129 5.72 -2.71 -7.82
N GLY A 130 5.91 -1.40 -7.85
CA GLY A 130 6.57 -0.68 -8.93
C GLY A 130 6.85 0.77 -8.57
N PRO A 131 7.45 1.57 -9.48
CA PRO A 131 7.57 3.01 -9.28
C PRO A 131 6.18 3.65 -9.07
N ALA A 132 6.08 4.61 -8.16
CA ALA A 132 4.84 5.35 -7.92
C ALA A 132 4.55 6.30 -9.09
N ARG A 133 3.87 5.79 -10.12
CA ARG A 133 3.49 6.51 -11.34
C ARG A 133 1.99 6.73 -11.35
N GLU A 134 1.59 7.95 -11.67
CA GLU A 134 0.18 8.24 -11.93
C GLU A 134 -0.31 7.57 -13.23
N PRO A 135 -1.58 7.11 -13.29
CA PRO A 135 -2.50 7.00 -12.16
C PRO A 135 -2.09 5.87 -11.20
N LEU A 136 -2.04 6.19 -9.90
CA LEU A 136 -1.71 5.21 -8.86
C LEU A 136 -2.78 4.13 -8.70
N HIS A 137 -4.04 4.53 -8.78
CA HIS A 137 -5.19 3.63 -8.68
C HIS A 137 -5.76 3.37 -10.07
N HIS A 138 -5.92 2.08 -10.38
CA HIS A 138 -6.59 1.62 -11.60
C HIS A 138 -7.46 0.43 -11.22
N LEU A 139 -8.72 0.70 -10.93
CA LEU A 139 -9.63 -0.26 -10.29
C LEU A 139 -9.78 -1.57 -11.08
N ALA A 140 -9.81 -1.47 -12.41
CA ALA A 140 -9.96 -2.62 -13.30
C ALA A 140 -8.78 -3.62 -13.24
N GLU A 141 -7.60 -3.19 -12.73
CA GLU A 141 -6.47 -4.08 -12.48
C GLU A 141 -6.59 -4.86 -11.17
N SER A 142 -7.53 -4.51 -10.28
CA SER A 142 -7.74 -5.21 -9.03
C SER A 142 -8.20 -6.65 -9.26
N PRO A 143 -7.75 -7.63 -8.45
CA PRO A 143 -8.32 -8.97 -8.48
C PRO A 143 -9.68 -9.06 -7.76
N ASP A 144 -10.07 -8.02 -7.01
CA ASP A 144 -11.22 -8.05 -6.11
C ASP A 144 -12.50 -7.53 -6.79
N LEU A 145 -13.58 -8.31 -6.66
CA LEU A 145 -14.90 -8.09 -7.28
C LEU A 145 -15.44 -6.67 -7.06
N VAL A 146 -15.23 -6.12 -5.86
CA VAL A 146 -15.75 -4.81 -5.48
C VAL A 146 -15.21 -3.68 -6.37
N HIS A 147 -14.06 -3.85 -7.02
CA HIS A 147 -13.42 -2.81 -7.83
C HIS A 147 -13.66 -2.96 -9.34
N ASN A 148 -13.89 -4.17 -9.83
CA ASN A 148 -13.91 -4.46 -11.28
C ASN A 148 -15.19 -5.17 -11.75
N GLY A 149 -16.15 -5.44 -10.86
CA GLY A 149 -17.39 -6.14 -11.21
C GLY A 149 -17.19 -7.60 -11.65
N GLY A 150 -16.04 -8.20 -11.35
CA GLY A 150 -15.70 -9.60 -11.64
C GLY A 150 -14.83 -9.79 -12.87
N THR A 151 -14.52 -8.72 -13.62
CA THR A 151 -13.69 -8.79 -14.83
C THR A 151 -12.40 -8.01 -14.64
N GLN A 152 -11.30 -8.69 -14.33
CA GLN A 152 -9.99 -8.07 -14.20
C GLN A 152 -9.37 -7.82 -15.58
N GLU A 153 -8.90 -6.58 -15.80
CA GLU A 153 -8.14 -6.24 -17.01
C GLU A 153 -6.79 -6.96 -17.05
N THR A 154 -6.40 -7.38 -18.26
CA THR A 154 -5.04 -7.82 -18.51
C THR A 154 -4.06 -6.65 -18.40
N ARG A 155 -2.78 -6.95 -18.16
CA ARG A 155 -1.73 -5.94 -18.10
C ARG A 155 -1.66 -5.08 -19.38
N GLU A 156 -1.94 -5.68 -20.54
CA GLU A 156 -1.94 -4.98 -21.82
C GLU A 156 -3.12 -4.03 -21.97
N GLN A 157 -4.32 -4.46 -21.55
CA GLN A 157 -5.51 -3.61 -21.52
C GLN A 157 -5.28 -2.39 -20.62
N ALA A 158 -4.83 -2.63 -19.39
CA ALA A 158 -4.54 -1.56 -18.43
C ALA A 158 -3.46 -0.60 -18.94
N ALA A 159 -2.37 -1.12 -19.53
CA ALA A 159 -1.31 -0.28 -20.07
C ALA A 159 -1.77 0.58 -21.26
N ARG A 160 -2.66 0.06 -22.10
CA ARG A 160 -3.30 0.83 -23.18
C ARG A 160 -4.23 1.90 -22.63
N GLY A 161 -5.09 1.55 -21.68
CA GLY A 161 -6.01 2.50 -21.03
C GLY A 161 -5.28 3.65 -20.34
N LYS A 162 -4.22 3.36 -19.58
CA LYS A 162 -3.40 4.39 -18.91
C LYS A 162 -2.73 5.35 -19.88
N ARG A 163 -2.26 4.87 -21.04
CA ARG A 163 -1.64 5.73 -22.07
C ARG A 163 -2.62 6.70 -22.72
N ALA A 164 -3.89 6.32 -22.83
CA ALA A 164 -4.92 7.16 -23.42
C ALA A 164 -5.59 8.11 -22.41
N ARG A 165 -5.31 7.96 -21.11
CA ARG A 165 -6.01 8.68 -20.05
C ARG A 165 -5.47 10.11 -19.91
N ILE A 166 -6.39 11.07 -19.77
CA ILE A 166 -6.07 12.47 -19.46
C ILE A 166 -6.29 12.85 -17.99
N LYS A 167 -7.10 12.06 -17.27
CA LYS A 167 -7.38 12.17 -15.83
C LYS A 167 -6.78 11.00 -15.08
N GLY A 168 -6.55 11.14 -13.78
CA GLY A 168 -6.00 10.06 -12.96
C GLY A 168 -4.96 10.52 -11.94
N ALA A 169 -4.64 11.81 -11.91
CA ALA A 169 -3.70 12.33 -10.93
C ALA A 169 -4.37 12.36 -9.54
N GLY A 170 -3.74 11.69 -8.58
CA GLY A 170 -4.08 11.76 -7.16
C GLY A 170 -3.06 12.55 -6.34
N VAL A 171 -3.26 12.58 -5.03
CA VAL A 171 -2.33 13.22 -4.08
C VAL A 171 -1.15 12.32 -3.70
N GLY A 172 -1.24 11.01 -3.97
CA GLY A 172 -0.32 9.99 -3.47
C GLY A 172 1.13 10.18 -3.94
N THR A 173 1.36 10.31 -5.25
CA THR A 173 2.74 10.40 -5.78
C THR A 173 3.43 11.65 -5.27
N ARG A 174 2.72 12.79 -5.25
CA ARG A 174 3.26 14.04 -4.72
C ARG A 174 3.57 13.95 -3.24
N PHE A 175 2.69 13.34 -2.44
CA PHE A 175 2.94 13.06 -1.03
C PHE A 175 4.20 12.23 -0.84
N GLY A 176 4.34 11.11 -1.55
CA GLY A 176 5.52 10.24 -1.47
C GLY A 176 6.83 10.98 -1.81
N ASN A 177 6.82 11.81 -2.85
CA ASN A 177 7.99 12.61 -3.23
C ASN A 177 8.34 13.62 -2.13
N LEU A 178 7.36 14.38 -1.62
CA LEU A 178 7.59 15.37 -0.56
C LEU A 178 8.07 14.72 0.74
N MET A 179 7.56 13.54 1.09
CA MET A 179 8.02 12.80 2.26
C MET A 179 9.44 12.28 2.08
N GLN A 180 9.80 11.80 0.89
CA GLN A 180 11.17 11.40 0.59
C GLN A 180 12.12 12.61 0.67
N GLU A 181 11.76 13.76 0.10
CA GLU A 181 12.55 14.99 0.16
C GLU A 181 12.79 15.45 1.61
N ARG A 182 11.74 15.40 2.44
CA ARG A 182 11.81 15.83 3.84
C ARG A 182 12.60 14.90 4.74
N THR A 183 12.56 13.60 4.48
CA THR A 183 13.09 12.58 5.42
C THR A 183 14.36 11.89 4.91
N GLY A 184 14.65 11.97 3.61
CA GLY A 184 15.69 11.18 2.95
C GLY A 184 15.40 9.67 2.92
N VAL A 185 14.19 9.24 3.28
CA VAL A 185 13.82 7.84 3.47
C VAL A 185 12.97 7.37 2.30
N PRO A 186 13.20 6.16 1.75
CA PRO A 186 12.33 5.58 0.73
C PRO A 186 10.87 5.53 1.17
N GLN A 187 9.93 5.70 0.24
CA GLN A 187 8.49 5.70 0.55
C GLN A 187 7.78 4.60 -0.24
N GLY A 188 6.83 3.92 0.39
CA GLY A 188 5.94 2.97 -0.26
C GLY A 188 4.49 3.40 -0.10
N LEU A 189 3.76 3.48 -1.21
CA LEU A 189 2.37 3.92 -1.27
C LEU A 189 1.47 2.73 -1.62
N ILE A 190 0.48 2.41 -0.79
CA ILE A 190 -0.39 1.25 -0.98
C ILE A 190 -1.76 1.73 -1.46
N ALA A 191 -2.11 1.43 -2.72
CA ALA A 191 -3.32 1.92 -3.36
C ALA A 191 -4.53 1.03 -3.02
N VAL A 192 -5.56 1.59 -2.36
CA VAL A 192 -6.83 0.88 -2.05
C VAL A 192 -8.09 1.74 -2.20
N ALA A 193 -7.98 2.99 -2.65
CA ALA A 193 -9.12 3.91 -2.79
C ALA A 193 -10.05 3.52 -3.95
N HIS A 194 -11.34 3.86 -3.81
CA HIS A 194 -12.38 3.61 -4.81
C HIS A 194 -13.39 4.76 -4.83
N GLY A 195 -13.51 5.46 -5.96
CA GLY A 195 -14.45 6.54 -6.22
C GLY A 195 -15.93 6.22 -6.01
N GLY A 196 -16.70 7.25 -5.62
CA GLY A 196 -18.15 7.12 -5.43
C GLY A 196 -18.58 6.34 -4.18
N THR A 197 -17.67 6.16 -3.21
CA THR A 197 -17.93 5.34 -2.03
C THR A 197 -18.36 6.17 -0.82
N THR A 198 -19.17 5.56 0.05
CA THR A 198 -19.62 6.12 1.33
C THR A 198 -18.96 5.39 2.50
N MET A 199 -19.03 5.95 3.71
CA MET A 199 -18.56 5.28 4.93
C MET A 199 -19.28 3.94 5.18
N GLU A 200 -20.52 3.76 4.71
CA GLU A 200 -21.24 2.49 4.81
C GLU A 200 -20.60 1.37 3.97
N MET A 201 -20.04 1.72 2.80
CA MET A 201 -19.33 0.75 1.95
C MET A 201 -17.98 0.32 2.56
N TRP A 202 -17.42 1.15 3.43
CA TRP A 202 -16.18 0.90 4.20
C TRP A 202 -16.44 0.24 5.56
N ASP A 203 -17.67 -0.17 5.86
CA ASP A 203 -18.06 -0.76 7.14
C ASP A 203 -17.22 -2.03 7.48
N PRO A 204 -16.48 -2.04 8.61
CA PRO A 204 -15.72 -3.20 9.08
C PRO A 204 -16.54 -4.47 9.31
N ALA A 205 -17.86 -4.38 9.49
CA ALA A 205 -18.75 -5.54 9.58
C ALA A 205 -18.75 -6.36 8.27
N ARG A 206 -18.39 -5.74 7.14
CA ARG A 206 -18.31 -6.37 5.82
C ARG A 206 -16.98 -7.09 5.54
N ARG A 207 -16.07 -7.20 6.53
CA ARG A 207 -14.75 -7.82 6.34
C ARG A 207 -14.80 -9.26 5.80
N GLU A 208 -15.81 -10.05 6.22
CA GLU A 208 -15.93 -11.46 5.85
C GLU A 208 -16.39 -11.65 4.39
N LEU A 209 -16.82 -10.57 3.72
CA LEU A 209 -17.12 -10.57 2.29
C LEU A 209 -15.84 -10.57 1.42
N GLY A 210 -14.65 -10.43 2.03
CA GLY A 210 -13.38 -10.46 1.31
C GLY A 210 -13.32 -9.44 0.17
N GLY A 211 -12.89 -9.87 -1.01
CA GLY A 211 -12.81 -9.03 -2.20
C GLY A 211 -14.14 -8.48 -2.72
N ALA A 212 -15.28 -8.86 -2.13
CA ALA A 212 -16.59 -8.29 -2.46
C ALA A 212 -16.96 -7.06 -1.60
N SER A 213 -16.12 -6.64 -0.64
CA SER A 213 -16.27 -5.39 0.10
C SER A 213 -14.98 -4.56 0.08
N LEU A 214 -15.10 -3.23 0.22
CA LEU A 214 -13.93 -2.34 0.23
C LEU A 214 -13.02 -2.62 1.43
N TYR A 215 -13.62 -2.83 2.60
CA TYR A 215 -12.88 -3.17 3.81
C TYR A 215 -12.17 -4.54 3.69
N GLY A 216 -12.85 -5.56 3.15
CA GLY A 216 -12.27 -6.89 2.95
C GLY A 216 -11.15 -6.89 1.91
N SER A 217 -11.32 -6.17 0.80
CA SER A 217 -10.30 -5.92 -0.24
C SER A 217 -9.08 -5.23 0.35
N MET A 218 -9.24 -4.13 1.09
CA MET A 218 -8.15 -3.43 1.78
C MET A 218 -7.36 -4.37 2.71
N LEU A 219 -8.03 -5.21 3.50
CA LEU A 219 -7.36 -6.19 4.35
C LEU A 219 -6.61 -7.26 3.51
N ALA A 220 -7.15 -7.67 2.36
CA ALA A 220 -6.47 -8.58 1.44
C ALA A 220 -5.19 -7.96 0.87
N THR A 221 -5.25 -6.70 0.44
CA THR A 221 -4.07 -5.91 0.01
C THR A 221 -3.04 -5.83 1.13
N MET A 222 -3.45 -5.54 2.37
CA MET A 222 -2.54 -5.46 3.51
C MET A 222 -1.87 -6.81 3.84
N ARG A 223 -2.58 -7.93 3.66
CA ARG A 223 -1.99 -9.27 3.76
C ARG A 223 -0.96 -9.52 2.64
N ALA A 224 -1.25 -9.09 1.42
CA ALA A 224 -0.34 -9.23 0.28
C ALA A 224 0.94 -8.37 0.43
N VAL A 225 0.81 -7.16 0.98
CA VAL A 225 1.94 -6.31 1.36
C VAL A 225 2.77 -6.97 2.46
N GLY A 226 2.12 -7.56 3.48
CA GLY A 226 2.81 -8.37 4.50
C GLY A 226 3.73 -7.56 5.42
N GLN A 227 3.46 -6.26 5.59
CA GLN A 227 4.22 -5.33 6.43
C GLN A 227 3.27 -4.51 7.31
N PRO A 228 3.70 -4.08 8.51
CA PRO A 228 3.05 -2.96 9.19
C PRO A 228 3.20 -1.68 8.37
N ILE A 229 2.43 -0.64 8.67
CA ILE A 229 2.48 0.64 7.95
C ILE A 229 2.78 1.82 8.87
N ALA A 230 3.36 2.89 8.32
CA ALA A 230 3.67 4.12 9.04
C ALA A 230 2.40 4.95 9.32
N GLY A 231 1.41 4.89 8.43
CA GLY A 231 0.16 5.62 8.58
C GLY A 231 -0.86 5.33 7.47
N VAL A 232 -2.07 5.84 7.68
CA VAL A 232 -3.15 5.83 6.69
C VAL A 232 -3.40 7.25 6.22
N LEU A 233 -3.44 7.45 4.90
CA LEU A 233 -3.96 8.63 4.25
C LEU A 233 -5.41 8.34 3.86
N TRP A 234 -6.33 9.08 4.45
CA TRP A 234 -7.76 8.92 4.23
C TRP A 234 -8.33 10.18 3.59
N TYR A 235 -8.83 10.07 2.36
CA TYR A 235 -9.55 11.16 1.70
C TYR A 235 -10.87 10.66 1.14
N GLN A 236 -11.91 10.89 1.95
CA GLN A 236 -13.28 10.54 1.64
C GLN A 236 -14.25 11.44 2.39
N GLY A 237 -15.42 11.62 1.82
CA GLY A 237 -16.55 12.23 2.50
C GLY A 237 -17.63 12.64 1.51
N GLU A 238 -17.28 12.95 0.27
CA GLU A 238 -18.22 13.51 -0.70
C GLU A 238 -19.42 12.58 -0.99
N GLY A 239 -19.28 11.26 -0.79
CA GLY A 239 -20.41 10.33 -0.86
C GLY A 239 -21.40 10.40 0.32
N ASP A 240 -20.99 10.95 1.46
CA ASP A 240 -21.77 11.03 2.71
C ASP A 240 -22.38 12.42 2.95
N THR A 241 -22.48 13.27 1.92
CA THR A 241 -23.05 14.63 2.03
C THR A 241 -24.58 14.66 1.92
N SER A 242 -25.27 13.54 2.14
CA SER A 242 -26.74 13.52 2.21
C SER A 242 -27.22 13.84 3.63
N PRO A 243 -28.42 14.43 3.81
CA PRO A 243 -28.97 14.69 5.15
C PRO A 243 -29.01 13.46 6.06
N GLU A 244 -29.21 12.28 5.48
CA GLU A 244 -29.27 11.00 6.20
C GLU A 244 -27.88 10.49 6.58
N ALA A 245 -26.86 10.70 5.72
CA ALA A 245 -25.52 10.15 5.93
C ALA A 245 -24.67 11.00 6.88
N VAL A 246 -24.77 12.34 6.80
CA VAL A 246 -23.93 13.27 7.57
C VAL A 246 -23.92 12.97 9.07
N PRO A 247 -25.06 12.78 9.76
CA PRO A 247 -25.08 12.56 11.22
C PRO A 247 -24.36 11.28 11.67
N HIS A 248 -24.10 10.34 10.76
CA HIS A 248 -23.45 9.08 11.07
C HIS A 248 -21.95 9.07 10.77
N TYR A 249 -21.42 10.10 10.10
CA TYR A 249 -20.05 10.10 9.59
C TYR A 249 -19.00 9.94 10.70
N THR A 250 -19.04 10.79 11.73
CA THR A 250 -18.04 10.78 12.80
C THR A 250 -17.97 9.43 13.49
N ARG A 251 -19.13 8.84 13.86
CA ARG A 251 -19.18 7.53 14.49
C ARG A 251 -18.64 6.43 13.57
N ARG A 252 -19.09 6.39 12.31
CA ARG A 252 -18.60 5.39 11.33
C ARG A 252 -17.10 5.49 11.12
N MET A 253 -16.56 6.71 11.11
CA MET A 253 -15.12 6.92 10.97
C MET A 253 -14.33 6.47 12.21
N GLN A 254 -14.84 6.73 13.41
CA GLN A 254 -14.26 6.22 14.66
C GLN A 254 -14.26 4.68 14.68
N ASP A 255 -15.37 4.05 14.29
CA ASP A 255 -15.50 2.59 14.20
C ASP A 255 -14.53 2.01 13.16
N PHE A 256 -14.43 2.65 11.99
CA PHE A 256 -13.46 2.27 10.94
C PHE A 256 -12.01 2.36 11.43
N VAL A 257 -11.61 3.49 12.04
CA VAL A 257 -10.25 3.67 12.59
C VAL A 257 -9.93 2.63 13.65
N ALA A 258 -10.87 2.37 14.57
CA ALA A 258 -10.70 1.38 15.63
C ALA A 258 -10.53 -0.04 15.05
N ALA A 259 -11.34 -0.39 14.04
CA ALA A 259 -11.26 -1.67 13.38
C ALA A 259 -9.93 -1.84 12.61
N VAL A 260 -9.52 -0.84 11.82
CA VAL A 260 -8.23 -0.90 11.09
C VAL A 260 -7.06 -1.05 12.05
N ARG A 261 -7.04 -0.29 13.16
CA ARG A 261 -6.01 -0.42 14.20
C ARG A 261 -5.97 -1.83 14.80
N THR A 262 -7.13 -2.43 15.01
CA THR A 262 -7.27 -3.78 15.55
C THR A 262 -6.79 -4.84 14.55
N ASP A 263 -7.32 -4.81 13.33
CA ASP A 263 -7.06 -5.80 12.29
C ASP A 263 -5.61 -5.76 11.80
N LEU A 264 -5.01 -4.57 11.72
CA LEU A 264 -3.60 -4.41 11.39
C LEU A 264 -2.68 -4.60 12.60
N ARG A 265 -3.22 -4.77 13.82
CA ARG A 265 -2.49 -4.90 15.09
C ARG A 265 -1.55 -3.72 15.35
N GLN A 266 -2.04 -2.52 15.07
CA GLN A 266 -1.32 -1.26 15.26
C GLN A 266 -2.20 -0.27 16.05
N PRO A 267 -2.29 -0.40 17.39
CA PRO A 267 -3.22 0.40 18.21
C PRO A 267 -2.95 1.91 18.17
N LYS A 268 -1.74 2.32 17.79
CA LYS A 268 -1.32 3.71 17.65
C LYS A 268 -1.13 4.14 16.19
N LEU A 269 -1.70 3.40 15.23
CA LEU A 269 -1.60 3.73 13.81
C LEU A 269 -2.11 5.16 13.55
N PRO A 270 -1.26 6.06 13.01
CA PRO A 270 -1.67 7.40 12.62
C PRO A 270 -2.65 7.37 11.45
N PHE A 271 -3.69 8.20 11.52
CA PHE A 271 -4.59 8.50 10.42
C PHE A 271 -4.44 9.98 10.08
N VAL A 272 -4.18 10.27 8.81
CA VAL A 272 -4.23 11.62 8.25
C VAL A 272 -5.51 11.70 7.44
N VAL A 273 -6.51 12.37 8.01
CA VAL A 273 -7.81 12.57 7.40
C VAL A 273 -7.83 13.91 6.68
N VAL A 274 -8.22 13.89 5.41
CA VAL A 274 -8.41 15.10 4.62
C VAL A 274 -9.85 15.57 4.79
N GLN A 275 -10.03 16.81 5.25
CA GLN A 275 -11.32 17.47 5.15
C GLN A 275 -11.63 17.73 3.68
N ILE A 276 -12.83 17.36 3.21
CA ILE A 276 -13.18 17.50 1.79
C ILE A 276 -13.14 18.97 1.34
N GLY A 277 -12.68 19.20 0.11
CA GLY A 277 -12.68 20.54 -0.48
C GLY A 277 -14.10 21.06 -0.72
N ARG A 278 -14.26 22.36 -1.04
CA ARG A 278 -15.58 22.93 -1.36
C ARG A 278 -16.21 22.27 -2.60
N VAL A 279 -17.54 22.15 -2.60
CA VAL A 279 -18.30 21.82 -3.82
C VAL A 279 -18.46 23.07 -4.69
N ILE A 280 -18.26 22.92 -6.01
CA ILE A 280 -18.47 23.98 -7.00
C ILE A 280 -19.47 23.46 -8.04
N GLY A 281 -20.39 24.31 -8.48
CA GLY A 281 -21.36 23.96 -9.53
C GLY A 281 -22.58 23.19 -9.05
N ASN A 282 -22.80 23.10 -7.73
CA ASN A 282 -24.02 22.54 -7.14
C ASN A 282 -24.48 23.42 -5.97
N GLU A 283 -25.28 24.45 -6.28
CA GLU A 283 -25.70 25.49 -5.32
C GLU A 283 -26.52 24.93 -4.14
N GLY A 284 -27.25 23.82 -4.34
CA GLY A 284 -28.04 23.18 -3.29
C GLY A 284 -27.25 22.30 -2.32
N ALA A 285 -26.02 21.91 -2.64
CA ALA A 285 -25.24 20.97 -1.84
C ALA A 285 -24.51 21.60 -0.65
N GLY A 286 -24.35 22.94 -0.64
CA GLY A 286 -23.52 23.66 0.32
C GLY A 286 -23.78 23.33 1.81
N PRO A 287 -25.04 23.36 2.30
CA PRO A 287 -25.31 23.11 3.71
C PRO A 287 -24.83 21.74 4.22
N ASN A 288 -25.17 20.66 3.51
CA ASN A 288 -24.76 19.31 3.92
C ASN A 288 -23.27 19.06 3.71
N TRP A 289 -22.69 19.70 2.70
CA TRP A 289 -21.25 19.66 2.46
C TRP A 289 -20.47 20.27 3.64
N ASN A 290 -20.90 21.45 4.10
CA ASN A 290 -20.32 22.11 5.27
C ASN A 290 -20.55 21.31 6.55
N ALA A 291 -21.76 20.73 6.71
CA ALA A 291 -22.06 19.87 7.85
C ALA A 291 -21.13 18.65 7.91
N LEU A 292 -20.81 18.05 6.76
CA LEU A 292 -19.84 16.96 6.69
C LEU A 292 -18.42 17.42 7.00
N GLN A 293 -17.99 18.56 6.48
CA GLN A 293 -16.68 19.14 6.82
C GLN A 293 -16.55 19.35 8.33
N GLU A 294 -17.63 19.75 9.00
CA GLU A 294 -17.69 19.86 10.46
C GLU A 294 -17.56 18.48 11.15
N GLN A 295 -18.22 17.44 10.64
CA GLN A 295 -18.03 16.07 11.15
C GLN A 295 -16.56 15.63 11.07
N GLN A 296 -15.86 15.98 9.99
CA GLN A 296 -14.43 15.68 9.80
C GLN A 296 -13.53 16.48 10.75
N ARG A 297 -13.90 17.71 11.11
CA ARG A 297 -13.19 18.55 12.07
C ARG A 297 -13.27 18.00 13.51
N LEU A 298 -14.34 17.29 13.82
CA LEU A 298 -14.63 16.76 15.17
C LEU A 298 -13.97 15.39 15.47
N LEU A 299 -13.27 14.80 14.50
CA LEU A 299 -12.62 13.48 14.62
C LEU A 299 -11.42 13.45 15.59
#